data_AF-A0A7S1M9C8-F1
#
_entry.id   AF-A0A7S1M9C8-F1
#
_cell.length_a   1.000
_cell.length_b   1.000
_cell.length_c   1.000
_cell.angle_alpha   90.00
_cell.angle_beta   90.00
_cell.angle_gamma   90.00
#
_symmetry.space_group_name_H-M   'P 1'
#
loop_
_entity.id
_entity.type
_entity.pdbx_description
1 polymer ?
#
loop_
_entity_poly.entity_id
_entity_poly.type
_entity_poly.pdbx_seq_one_letter_code
_entity_poly.pdbx_strand_id
1 'polypeptide(L)'
;RHLSATLSAGLATRQFQRSFGPMGVQPARVAGVDLNLDEFNLSAPTDLDRTDICVQLEAGADISGPFWSSLGDELPSMFNEDDKNLLRKIFNPNLSDRREDGECFVPPDTSFAYVQRLRALVKEEEAVLQLRKDHFFSSAFSQPSPGPVFPASWKPVVEISRQESQLHPRPQYLAQAHILDGALRSAVPTFDQSTEEGTRFRVYQLGSLEARTTQEHNSPEVVGAVFSTRSAVDQCVKDTERIVKSTEYVEGSSKAPRCFVVLETAEKNMIVAEEFADGQAKLEKNASFLEGRISLAKVIRSSECKATQRSVSDIMNCQKSIYSYVTGDLAESGFREA
;
A
#
# COMPACT_ATOMS: atom_id res chain seq x y z
N ARG A 1 -54.95 0.38 -27.36
CA ARG A 1 -54.95 1.00 -26.02
C ARG A 1 -53.56 0.71 -25.43
N HIS A 2 -52.56 1.54 -25.75
CA HIS A 2 -52.00 2.59 -24.86
C HIS A 2 -51.45 1.95 -23.56
N LEU A 3 -50.16 2.00 -23.19
CA LEU A 3 -49.14 3.05 -23.35
C LEU A 3 -47.71 2.48 -23.42
N SER A 4 -46.87 3.22 -24.16
CA SER A 4 -45.41 3.16 -24.19
C SER A 4 -44.84 4.15 -23.16
N ALA A 5 -43.70 3.84 -22.56
CA ALA A 5 -42.92 4.82 -21.78
C ALA A 5 -41.42 4.50 -21.87
N THR A 6 -40.79 5.10 -22.88
CA THR A 6 -39.35 5.35 -22.99
C THR A 6 -38.96 6.48 -22.05
N LEU A 7 -37.98 6.25 -21.16
CA LEU A 7 -37.26 7.30 -20.45
C LEU A 7 -35.85 7.40 -21.03
N SER A 8 -35.65 8.43 -21.84
CA SER A 8 -34.36 8.87 -22.36
C SER A 8 -33.89 10.02 -21.46
N ALA A 9 -32.73 9.87 -20.83
CA ALA A 9 -32.08 10.94 -20.08
C ALA A 9 -30.82 11.36 -20.84
N GLY A 10 -30.89 12.51 -21.52
CA GLY A 10 -29.77 13.14 -22.18
C GLY A 10 -28.86 13.83 -21.18
N LEU A 11 -27.62 13.36 -21.06
CA LEU A 11 -26.54 14.08 -20.41
C LEU A 11 -25.84 14.96 -21.45
N ALA A 12 -26.06 16.27 -21.33
CA ALA A 12 -25.40 17.29 -22.12
C ALA A 12 -23.92 17.38 -21.72
N THR A 13 -23.03 16.96 -22.62
CA THR A 13 -21.59 17.19 -22.53
C THR A 13 -21.29 18.65 -22.90
N ARG A 14 -20.96 19.49 -21.90
CA ARG A 14 -20.35 20.80 -22.13
C ARG A 14 -18.93 20.61 -22.65
N GLN A 15 -18.72 20.82 -23.95
CA GLN A 15 -17.39 20.99 -24.54
C GLN A 15 -16.77 22.29 -24.01
N PHE A 16 -15.75 22.18 -23.15
CA PHE A 16 -14.80 23.26 -22.91
C PHE A 16 -13.66 23.13 -23.92
N GLN A 17 -13.75 23.85 -25.04
CA GLN A 17 -12.59 24.14 -25.87
C GLN A 17 -11.73 25.19 -25.16
N ARG A 18 -10.70 24.75 -24.41
CA ARG A 18 -9.58 25.61 -24.05
C ARG A 18 -8.46 25.38 -25.03
N SER A 19 -8.27 26.35 -25.92
CA SER A 19 -7.10 26.45 -26.80
C SER A 19 -5.84 26.64 -25.95
N PHE A 20 -4.98 25.62 -25.90
CA PHE A 20 -3.64 25.76 -25.37
C PHE A 20 -2.74 26.33 -26.46
N GLY A 21 -2.46 27.63 -26.37
CA GLY A 21 -1.35 28.24 -27.12
C GLY A 21 0.01 27.77 -26.55
N PRO A 22 1.10 27.91 -27.32
CA PRO A 22 2.43 27.50 -26.89
C PRO A 22 2.85 28.27 -25.62
N MET A 23 2.96 27.57 -24.50
CA MET A 23 3.51 28.11 -23.26
C MET A 23 5.00 28.38 -23.44
N GLY A 24 5.33 29.63 -23.76
CA GLY A 24 6.67 30.15 -23.53
C GLY A 24 7.00 30.05 -22.05
N VAL A 25 8.01 29.27 -21.69
CA VAL A 25 8.56 29.18 -20.34
C VAL A 25 9.07 30.57 -19.95
N GLN A 26 8.30 31.30 -19.15
CA GLN A 26 8.83 32.51 -18.52
C GLN A 26 9.79 32.08 -17.40
N PRO A 27 10.99 32.67 -17.32
CA PRO A 27 11.91 32.40 -16.23
C PRO A 27 11.24 32.74 -14.90
N ALA A 28 11.33 31.83 -13.94
CA ALA A 28 10.79 32.01 -12.60
C ALA A 28 11.32 33.33 -12.01
N ARG A 29 10.41 34.29 -11.77
CA ARG A 29 10.72 35.51 -11.02
C ARG A 29 11.05 35.08 -9.60
N VAL A 30 12.32 35.21 -9.22
CA VAL A 30 12.77 35.12 -7.84
C VAL A 30 12.15 36.30 -7.09
N ALA A 31 11.06 36.06 -6.37
CA ALA A 31 10.51 37.05 -5.46
C ALA A 31 11.45 37.08 -4.25
N GLY A 32 12.27 38.14 -4.15
CA GLY A 32 13.00 38.41 -2.92
C GLY A 32 12.00 38.60 -1.79
N VAL A 33 12.19 37.87 -0.69
CA VAL A 33 11.47 38.10 0.56
C VAL A 33 12.04 39.38 1.16
N ASP A 34 11.22 40.44 1.22
CA ASP A 34 11.60 41.68 1.90
C ASP A 34 11.59 41.41 3.41
N LEU A 35 12.79 41.30 3.99
CA LEU A 35 13.00 41.15 5.43
C LEU A 35 13.09 42.53 6.09
N ASN A 36 12.10 43.38 5.84
CA ASN A 36 12.08 44.69 6.48
C ASN A 36 11.74 44.54 7.97
N LEU A 37 12.79 44.45 8.80
CA LEU A 37 12.70 44.27 10.25
C LEU A 37 12.22 45.54 10.99
N ASP A 38 12.08 46.66 10.28
CA ASP A 38 11.69 47.95 10.85
C ASP A 38 10.21 47.97 11.30
N GLU A 39 9.38 47.04 10.81
CA GLU A 39 7.98 46.88 11.25
C GLU A 39 7.81 45.99 12.48
N PHE A 40 8.86 45.32 12.97
CA PHE A 40 8.80 44.54 14.20
C PHE A 40 8.87 45.45 15.43
N ASN A 41 7.70 45.91 15.88
CA ASN A 41 7.58 46.72 17.07
C ASN A 41 7.75 45.87 18.35
N LEU A 42 8.98 45.80 18.88
CA LEU A 42 9.30 45.15 20.16
C LEU A 42 9.03 46.02 21.40
N SER A 43 8.44 47.22 21.25
CA SER A 43 8.41 48.22 22.33
C SER A 43 7.33 48.01 23.38
N ALA A 44 6.40 47.07 23.19
CA ALA A 44 5.35 46.77 24.17
C ALA A 44 5.23 45.25 24.36
N PRO A 45 5.86 44.67 25.39
CA PRO A 45 5.55 43.30 25.77
C PRO A 45 4.07 43.22 26.16
N THR A 46 3.34 42.31 25.53
CA THR A 46 1.98 41.98 25.96
C THR A 46 2.09 41.28 27.32
N ASP A 47 1.74 41.97 28.40
CA ASP A 47 1.59 41.36 29.73
C ASP A 47 0.43 40.35 29.66
N LEU A 48 0.78 39.08 29.49
CA LEU A 48 -0.12 37.97 29.69
C LEU A 48 -0.03 37.57 31.17
N ASP A 49 -1.18 37.29 31.80
CA ASP A 49 -1.25 36.72 33.15
C ASP A 49 -0.50 35.37 33.16
N ARG A 50 0.79 35.45 33.50
CA ARG A 50 1.74 34.34 33.49
C ARG A 50 1.45 33.42 34.67
N THR A 51 0.93 32.23 34.39
CA THR A 51 0.89 31.12 35.35
C THR A 51 2.31 30.78 35.85
N ASP A 52 2.42 30.24 37.08
CA ASP A 52 3.65 29.97 37.86
C ASP A 52 4.84 29.35 37.09
N ILE A 53 4.60 28.67 35.97
CA ILE A 53 5.64 28.09 35.09
C ILE A 53 6.53 29.18 34.47
N CYS A 54 5.98 30.35 34.12
CA CYS A 54 6.77 31.47 33.59
C CYS A 54 7.69 32.09 34.63
N VAL A 55 7.32 32.07 35.91
CA VAL A 55 8.16 32.59 37.01
C VAL A 55 9.40 31.71 37.20
N GLN A 56 9.30 30.39 36.95
CA GLN A 56 10.46 29.49 37.00
C GLN A 56 11.39 29.63 35.79
N LEU A 57 10.83 29.95 34.62
CA LEU A 57 11.62 30.26 33.41
C LEU A 57 12.45 31.54 33.59
N GLU A 58 11.90 32.56 34.24
CA GLU A 58 12.65 33.80 34.57
C GLU A 58 13.77 33.58 35.59
N ALA A 59 13.69 32.53 36.40
CA ALA A 59 14.72 32.15 37.36
C ALA A 59 15.90 31.38 36.72
N GLY A 60 15.89 31.16 35.40
CA GLY A 60 16.96 30.44 34.68
C GLY A 60 17.00 28.94 34.97
N ALA A 61 15.89 28.35 35.42
CA ALA A 61 15.80 26.90 35.62
C ALA A 61 15.74 26.18 34.26
N ASP A 62 16.58 25.17 34.07
CA ASP A 62 16.53 24.28 32.91
C ASP A 62 15.22 23.48 32.91
N ILE A 63 14.27 23.93 32.10
CA ILE A 63 12.96 23.27 31.93
C ILE A 63 13.02 22.16 30.88
N SER A 64 14.09 22.08 30.09
CA SER A 64 14.17 21.19 28.93
C SER A 64 14.14 19.73 29.37
N GLY A 65 14.98 19.35 30.35
CA GLY A 65 15.05 18.00 30.90
C GLY A 65 13.69 17.50 31.43
N PRO A 66 13.04 18.23 32.37
CA PRO A 66 11.72 17.87 32.89
C PRO A 66 10.64 17.79 31.80
N PHE A 67 10.64 18.71 30.83
CA PHE A 67 9.69 18.71 29.72
C PHE A 67 9.83 17.43 28.87
N TRP A 68 11.04 17.13 28.40
CA TRP A 68 11.30 15.96 27.55
C TRP A 68 11.06 14.64 28.27
N SER A 69 11.40 14.59 29.57
CA SER A 69 11.16 13.42 30.42
C SER A 69 9.66 13.18 30.64
N SER A 70 8.87 14.25 30.73
CA SER A 70 7.40 14.19 30.87
C SER A 70 6.69 13.70 29.62
N LEU A 71 7.33 13.76 28.44
CA LEU A 71 6.82 13.16 27.21
C LEU A 71 7.16 11.67 27.09
N GLY A 72 8.12 11.16 27.86
CA GLY A 72 8.45 9.74 27.93
C GLY A 72 7.36 8.88 28.59
N ASP A 73 7.53 7.56 28.56
CA ASP A 73 6.63 6.61 29.22
C ASP A 73 7.04 6.29 30.67
N GLU A 74 8.23 6.70 31.09
CA GLU A 74 8.85 6.23 32.35
C GLU A 74 8.39 6.99 33.61
N LEU A 75 7.91 8.23 33.47
CA LEU A 75 7.58 9.09 34.60
C LEU A 75 6.12 9.57 34.56
N PRO A 76 5.49 9.81 35.73
CA PRO A 76 4.20 10.49 35.81
C PRO A 76 4.29 11.83 35.06
N SER A 77 3.45 12.01 34.05
CA SER A 77 3.48 13.21 33.22
C SER A 77 2.85 14.38 33.97
N MET A 78 3.45 15.57 33.83
CA MET A 78 2.82 16.82 34.26
C MET A 78 1.65 17.24 33.35
N PHE A 79 1.54 16.63 32.17
CA PHE A 79 0.48 16.89 31.21
C PHE A 79 -0.69 15.93 31.43
N ASN A 80 -1.90 16.39 31.12
CA ASN A 80 -2.99 15.45 30.88
C ASN A 80 -2.67 14.59 29.65
N GLU A 81 -3.32 13.43 29.56
CA GLU A 81 -2.99 12.43 28.54
C GLU A 81 -3.23 12.95 27.11
N ASP A 82 -4.25 13.78 26.89
CA ASP A 82 -4.55 14.35 25.57
C ASP A 82 -3.45 15.31 25.09
N ASP A 83 -2.98 16.19 25.99
CA ASP A 83 -1.89 17.13 25.71
C ASP A 83 -0.54 16.44 25.58
N LYS A 84 -0.29 15.41 26.40
CA LYS A 84 0.89 14.55 26.27
C LYS A 84 0.94 13.92 24.88
N ASN A 85 -0.18 13.37 24.40
CA ASN A 85 -0.28 12.74 23.09
C ASN A 85 -0.17 13.75 21.95
N LEU A 86 -0.74 14.95 22.09
CA LEU A 86 -0.54 16.05 21.14
C LEU A 86 0.93 16.43 21.02
N LEU A 87 1.59 16.70 22.15
CA LEU A 87 3.00 17.12 22.18
C LEU A 87 3.93 16.02 21.68
N ARG A 88 3.62 14.74 21.91
CA ARG A 88 4.37 13.62 21.33
C ARG A 88 4.30 13.57 19.80
N LYS A 89 3.13 13.90 19.22
CA LYS A 89 2.98 13.98 17.76
C LYS A 89 3.81 15.13 17.20
N ILE A 90 3.74 16.31 17.83
CA ILE A 90 4.47 17.51 17.42
C ILE A 90 5.99 17.33 17.57
N PHE A 91 6.44 16.84 18.73
CA PHE A 91 7.85 16.64 19.04
C PHE A 91 8.26 15.17 18.94
N ASN A 92 7.89 14.55 17.81
CA ASN A 92 8.33 13.19 17.50
C ASN A 92 9.88 13.17 17.48
N PRO A 93 10.54 12.34 18.31
CA PRO A 93 12.00 12.33 18.44
C PRO A 93 12.77 12.12 17.14
N ASN A 94 12.10 11.66 16.08
CA ASN A 94 12.71 11.28 14.82
C ASN A 94 12.39 12.25 13.68
N LEU A 95 11.47 13.19 13.92
CA LEU A 95 11.09 14.24 12.98
C LEU A 95 11.46 15.63 13.49
N SER A 96 11.67 15.76 14.80
CA SER A 96 12.01 16.99 15.48
C SER A 96 13.40 16.90 16.10
N ASP A 97 14.30 17.75 15.65
CA ASP A 97 15.64 17.98 16.20
C ASP A 97 15.63 18.84 17.49
N ARG A 98 14.49 19.44 17.85
CA ARG A 98 14.33 20.31 19.05
C ARG A 98 14.83 19.74 20.38
N ARG A 99 15.01 18.42 20.50
CA ARG A 99 15.62 17.80 21.69
C ARG A 99 17.11 18.13 21.81
N GLU A 100 17.77 18.38 20.67
CA GLU A 100 19.18 18.77 20.58
C GLU A 100 19.41 20.23 20.98
N ASP A 101 18.35 21.05 21.06
CA ASP A 101 18.43 22.44 21.53
C ASP A 101 18.92 22.54 22.99
N GLY A 102 18.80 21.46 23.78
CA GLY A 102 19.25 21.41 25.17
C GLY A 102 18.69 22.55 26.01
N GLU A 103 19.56 23.31 26.68
CA GLU A 103 19.19 24.48 27.49
C GLU A 103 18.60 25.65 26.66
N CYS A 104 18.79 25.66 25.33
CA CYS A 104 18.20 26.68 24.45
C CYS A 104 16.74 26.35 24.08
N PHE A 105 16.23 25.18 24.49
CA PHE A 105 14.86 24.81 24.23
C PHE A 105 13.89 25.72 25.01
N VAL A 106 13.03 26.42 24.28
CA VAL A 106 11.92 27.18 24.86
C VAL A 106 10.63 26.38 24.62
N PRO A 107 9.93 25.94 25.68
CA PRO A 107 8.65 25.24 25.51
C PRO A 107 7.64 26.09 24.72
N PRO A 108 6.75 25.45 23.96
CA PRO A 108 5.70 26.16 23.26
C PRO A 108 4.76 26.88 24.25
N ASP A 109 4.10 27.93 23.78
CA ASP A 109 3.06 28.63 24.54
C ASP A 109 2.00 27.62 25.05
N THR A 110 1.70 27.65 26.34
CA THR A 110 0.71 26.77 26.98
C THR A 110 -0.67 27.42 27.05
N SER A 111 -0.85 28.60 26.48
CA SER A 111 -2.15 29.27 26.40
C SER A 111 -3.19 28.38 25.72
N PHE A 112 -4.42 28.39 26.26
CA PHE A 112 -5.51 27.56 25.73
C PHE A 112 -5.76 27.82 24.25
N ALA A 113 -5.68 29.08 23.81
CA ALA A 113 -5.90 29.46 22.41
C ALA A 113 -4.83 28.85 21.49
N TYR A 114 -3.56 28.87 21.90
CA TYR A 114 -2.47 28.28 21.14
C TYR A 114 -2.58 26.75 21.08
N VAL A 115 -2.81 26.10 22.22
CA VAL A 115 -2.98 24.64 22.28
C VAL A 115 -4.19 24.17 21.44
N GLN A 116 -5.31 24.89 21.47
CA GLN A 116 -6.45 24.58 20.60
C GLN A 116 -6.12 24.72 19.12
N ARG A 117 -5.33 25.74 18.75
CA ARG A 117 -4.85 25.89 17.38
C ARG A 117 -3.95 24.73 16.97
N LEU A 118 -3.02 24.30 17.84
CA LEU A 118 -2.18 23.13 17.58
C LEU A 118 -3.02 21.85 17.39
N ARG A 119 -4.03 21.62 18.23
CA ARG A 119 -4.94 20.47 18.06
C ARG A 119 -5.66 20.51 16.72
N ALA A 120 -6.13 21.69 16.29
CA ALA A 120 -6.76 21.85 14.98
C ALA A 120 -5.78 21.52 13.84
N LEU A 121 -4.56 22.04 13.89
CA LEU A 121 -3.52 21.79 12.88
C LEU A 121 -3.12 20.32 12.81
N VAL A 122 -2.88 19.66 13.95
CA VAL A 122 -2.54 18.22 13.98
C VAL A 122 -3.68 17.37 13.43
N LYS A 123 -4.94 17.76 13.71
CA LYS A 123 -6.10 17.07 13.13
C LYS A 123 -6.21 17.25 11.61
N GLU A 124 -5.88 18.44 11.09
CA GLU A 124 -5.81 18.68 9.65
C GLU A 124 -4.70 17.84 8.99
N GLU A 125 -3.54 17.76 9.61
CA GLU A 125 -2.41 16.91 9.16
C GLU A 125 -2.79 15.42 9.14
N GLU A 126 -3.44 14.92 10.19
CA GLU A 126 -3.97 13.55 10.23
C GLU A 126 -4.97 13.26 9.10
N ALA A 127 -5.84 14.22 8.79
CA ALA A 127 -6.79 14.09 7.70
C ALA A 127 -6.09 14.03 6.33
N VAL A 128 -5.03 14.82 6.13
CA VAL A 128 -4.19 14.75 4.92
C VAL A 128 -3.45 13.42 4.83
N LEU A 129 -2.90 12.93 5.94
CA LEU A 129 -2.23 11.63 5.99
C LEU A 129 -3.19 10.48 5.64
N GLN A 130 -4.42 10.52 6.16
CA GLN A 130 -5.44 9.53 5.82
C GLN A 130 -5.82 9.63 4.34
N LEU A 131 -6.00 10.84 3.80
CA LEU A 131 -6.27 11.05 2.38
C LEU A 131 -5.15 10.50 1.48
N ARG A 132 -3.88 10.69 1.88
CA ARG A 132 -2.72 10.10 1.19
C ARG A 132 -2.77 8.58 1.23
N LYS A 133 -3.03 7.97 2.39
CA LYS A 133 -3.17 6.52 2.53
C LYS A 133 -4.30 5.98 1.66
N ASP A 134 -5.47 6.62 1.70
CA ASP A 134 -6.64 6.22 0.91
C ASP A 134 -6.35 6.31 -0.59
N HIS A 135 -5.72 7.40 -1.04
CA HIS A 135 -5.34 7.55 -2.45
C HIS A 135 -4.28 6.52 -2.84
N PHE A 136 -3.24 6.34 -2.03
CA PHE A 136 -2.18 5.35 -2.25
C PHE A 136 -2.71 3.92 -2.32
N PHE A 137 -3.70 3.57 -1.50
CA PHE A 137 -4.32 2.25 -1.48
C PHE A 137 -5.46 2.08 -2.49
N SER A 138 -5.75 3.10 -3.30
CA SER A 138 -6.75 3.03 -4.38
C SER A 138 -6.13 2.56 -5.70
N SER A 139 -6.90 1.88 -6.54
CA SER A 139 -6.43 1.50 -7.89
C SER A 139 -6.12 2.70 -8.80
N ALA A 140 -6.51 3.92 -8.41
CA ALA A 140 -6.26 5.15 -9.16
C ALA A 140 -4.86 5.75 -8.93
N PHE A 141 -4.15 5.34 -7.87
CA PHE A 141 -2.78 5.79 -7.67
C PHE A 141 -1.85 5.19 -8.72
N SER A 142 -1.04 6.05 -9.32
CA SER A 142 -0.08 5.76 -10.38
C SER A 142 1.28 6.32 -9.98
N GLN A 143 2.32 5.48 -10.00
CA GLN A 143 3.70 5.91 -9.66
C GLN A 143 4.21 7.12 -10.46
N PRO A 144 4.01 7.21 -11.80
CA PRO A 144 4.45 8.38 -12.57
C PRO A 144 3.66 9.66 -12.26
N SER A 145 2.44 9.51 -11.73
CA SER A 145 1.59 10.64 -11.34
C SER A 145 0.93 10.36 -9.98
N PRO A 146 1.68 10.50 -8.86
CA PRO A 146 1.18 10.18 -7.52
C PRO A 146 -0.08 10.94 -7.11
N GLY A 147 -0.30 12.12 -7.72
CA GLY A 147 -1.41 13.01 -7.39
C GLY A 147 -0.96 14.24 -6.57
N PRO A 148 -1.87 15.21 -6.35
CA PRO A 148 -1.55 16.48 -5.70
C PRO A 148 -1.42 16.36 -4.17
N VAL A 149 -1.88 15.25 -3.58
CA VAL A 149 -1.81 15.04 -2.12
C VAL A 149 -0.43 14.58 -1.66
N PHE A 150 0.47 14.26 -2.59
CA PHE A 150 1.84 13.82 -2.31
C PHE A 150 2.86 14.92 -2.60
N PRO A 151 4.06 14.83 -2.00
CA PRO A 151 5.14 15.75 -2.27
C PRO A 151 5.46 15.83 -3.77
N ALA A 152 5.69 17.05 -4.27
CA ALA A 152 6.03 17.25 -5.69
C ALA A 152 7.32 16.53 -6.10
N SER A 153 8.22 16.27 -5.14
CA SER A 153 9.45 15.51 -5.30
C SER A 153 9.25 14.04 -5.70
N TRP A 154 8.05 13.49 -5.49
CA TRP A 154 7.73 12.11 -5.88
C TRP A 154 7.49 11.95 -7.38
N LYS A 155 7.27 13.05 -8.11
CA LYS A 155 7.12 13.00 -9.57
C LYS A 155 8.48 12.68 -10.20
N PRO A 156 8.61 11.62 -11.00
CA PRO A 156 9.87 11.30 -11.63
C PRO A 156 10.25 12.41 -12.61
N VAL A 157 11.54 12.77 -12.63
CA VAL A 157 12.09 13.78 -13.56
C VAL A 157 11.94 13.34 -15.03
N VAL A 158 11.90 12.01 -15.26
CA VAL A 158 11.73 11.41 -16.59
C VAL A 158 10.44 10.60 -16.59
N GLU A 159 9.48 11.03 -17.40
CA GLU A 159 8.23 10.31 -17.61
C GLU A 159 8.47 9.16 -18.60
N ILE A 160 8.61 7.95 -18.07
CA ILE A 160 8.59 6.74 -18.90
C ILE A 160 7.13 6.34 -19.05
N SER A 161 6.58 6.49 -20.25
CA SER A 161 5.23 6.01 -20.57
C SER A 161 5.19 4.49 -20.39
N ARG A 162 4.71 4.05 -19.23
CA ARG A 162 4.35 2.66 -18.98
C ARG A 162 2.86 2.55 -19.25
N GLN A 163 2.47 1.54 -20.02
CA GLN A 163 1.07 1.23 -20.24
C GLN A 163 0.43 0.91 -18.88
N GLU A 164 -0.57 1.70 -18.48
CA GLU A 164 -1.25 1.52 -17.21
C GLU A 164 -2.04 0.21 -17.25
N SER A 165 -1.56 -0.79 -16.51
CA SER A 165 -2.28 -2.04 -16.30
C SER A 165 -3.48 -1.77 -15.41
N GLN A 166 -4.65 -2.27 -15.81
CA GLN A 166 -5.85 -2.19 -14.98
C GLN A 166 -5.65 -3.04 -13.71
N LEU A 167 -5.58 -2.37 -12.56
CA LEU A 167 -5.41 -3.03 -11.26
C LEU A 167 -6.76 -3.50 -10.70
N HIS A 168 -6.82 -4.76 -10.29
CA HIS A 168 -7.99 -5.37 -9.69
C HIS A 168 -7.78 -5.60 -8.19
N PRO A 169 -8.58 -4.97 -7.29
CA PRO A 169 -8.44 -5.17 -5.84
C PRO A 169 -8.59 -6.63 -5.42
N ARG A 170 -7.73 -7.08 -4.50
CA ARG A 170 -7.75 -8.44 -3.94
C ARG A 170 -7.81 -8.42 -2.40
N PRO A 171 -8.94 -8.02 -1.81
CA PRO A 171 -9.08 -7.84 -0.36
C PRO A 171 -8.85 -9.13 0.44
N GLN A 172 -8.99 -10.31 -0.18
CA GLN A 172 -8.70 -11.58 0.47
C GLN A 172 -7.24 -11.72 0.96
N TYR A 173 -6.29 -11.07 0.29
CA TYR A 173 -4.90 -11.06 0.73
C TYR A 173 -4.65 -10.14 1.92
N LEU A 174 -5.49 -9.12 2.14
CA LEU A 174 -5.37 -8.24 3.31
C LEU A 174 -5.67 -9.00 4.60
N ALA A 175 -6.72 -9.84 4.60
CA ALA A 175 -7.03 -10.71 5.73
C ALA A 175 -5.93 -11.76 6.00
N GLN A 176 -5.06 -12.02 5.03
CA GLN A 176 -3.99 -13.01 5.09
C GLN A 176 -2.61 -12.37 4.89
N ALA A 177 -2.44 -11.10 5.26
CA ALA A 177 -1.22 -10.33 4.95
C ALA A 177 0.09 -11.04 5.37
N HIS A 178 0.06 -11.81 6.46
CA HIS A 178 1.18 -12.63 6.94
C HIS A 178 1.76 -13.61 5.90
N ILE A 179 0.97 -14.07 4.92
CA ILE A 179 1.46 -14.94 3.85
C ILE A 179 2.38 -14.20 2.88
N LEU A 180 2.27 -12.86 2.82
CA LEU A 180 3.09 -12.01 1.97
C LEU A 180 4.40 -11.61 2.67
N ASP A 181 4.51 -11.72 3.99
CA ASP A 181 5.69 -11.25 4.76
C ASP A 181 7.01 -11.82 4.22
N GLY A 182 7.06 -13.11 3.90
CA GLY A 182 8.26 -13.74 3.35
C GLY A 182 8.63 -13.21 1.95
N ALA A 183 7.62 -12.94 1.12
CA ALA A 183 7.81 -12.38 -0.21
C ALA A 183 8.21 -10.89 -0.14
N LEU A 184 7.59 -10.10 0.74
CA LEU A 184 7.90 -8.69 0.93
C LEU A 184 9.32 -8.47 1.45
N ARG A 185 9.78 -9.29 2.41
CA ARG A 185 11.15 -9.21 2.95
C ARG A 185 12.24 -9.52 1.92
N SER A 186 11.93 -10.33 0.91
CA SER A 186 12.89 -10.75 -0.13
C SER A 186 12.78 -9.91 -1.41
N ALA A 187 11.66 -9.24 -1.64
CA ALA A 187 11.44 -8.40 -2.80
C ALA A 187 12.02 -7.00 -2.63
N VAL A 188 12.51 -6.43 -3.74
CA VAL A 188 12.88 -5.01 -3.81
C VAL A 188 11.64 -4.21 -4.22
N PRO A 189 11.26 -3.15 -3.47
CA PRO A 189 10.13 -2.33 -3.84
C PRO A 189 10.39 -1.61 -5.17
N THR A 190 9.38 -1.59 -6.03
CA THR A 190 9.40 -0.84 -7.31
C THR A 190 9.17 0.66 -7.11
N PHE A 191 8.56 1.02 -5.99
CA PHE A 191 8.36 2.37 -5.53
C PHE A 191 8.61 2.40 -4.04
N ASP A 192 9.39 3.38 -3.57
CA ASP A 192 9.76 3.50 -2.18
C ASP A 192 10.05 4.98 -1.89
N GLN A 193 9.09 5.64 -1.24
CA GLN A 193 9.17 7.07 -0.95
C GLN A 193 8.65 7.36 0.45
N SER A 194 9.16 8.42 1.08
CA SER A 194 8.69 8.91 2.37
C SER A 194 8.07 10.29 2.24
N THR A 195 7.06 10.58 3.07
CA THR A 195 6.52 11.93 3.24
C THR A 195 7.32 12.72 4.26
N GLU A 196 7.04 14.02 4.37
CA GLU A 196 7.68 14.92 5.32
C GLU A 196 7.51 14.48 6.78
N GLU A 197 6.39 13.81 7.08
CA GLU A 197 6.07 13.27 8.40
C GLU A 197 6.72 11.89 8.65
N GLY A 198 7.60 11.44 7.74
CA GLY A 198 8.35 10.20 7.87
C GLY A 198 7.57 8.92 7.58
N THR A 199 6.31 9.01 7.12
CA THR A 199 5.55 7.82 6.69
C THR A 199 6.12 7.34 5.36
N ARG A 200 6.55 6.08 5.31
CA ARG A 200 7.14 5.45 4.12
C ARG A 200 6.08 4.65 3.37
N PHE A 201 6.00 4.85 2.07
CA PHE A 201 5.04 4.24 1.15
C PHE A 201 5.81 3.38 0.16
N ARG A 202 5.45 2.09 0.05
CA ARG A 202 6.13 1.17 -0.86
C ARG A 202 5.18 0.39 -1.75
N VAL A 203 5.61 0.13 -2.98
CA VAL A 203 4.90 -0.74 -3.94
C VAL A 203 5.81 -1.88 -4.33
N TYR A 204 5.38 -3.11 -4.05
CA TYR A 204 6.08 -4.34 -4.38
C TYR A 204 5.39 -5.03 -5.54
N GLN A 205 6.17 -5.42 -6.55
CA GLN A 205 5.71 -6.28 -7.63
C GLN A 205 6.06 -7.73 -7.30
N LEU A 206 5.06 -8.52 -6.92
CA LEU A 206 5.19 -9.93 -6.53
C LEU A 206 4.59 -10.80 -7.64
N GLY A 207 5.37 -11.02 -8.70
CA GLY A 207 4.87 -11.66 -9.92
C GLY A 207 3.81 -10.77 -10.58
N SER A 208 2.56 -11.20 -10.54
CA SER A 208 1.45 -10.43 -11.08
C SER A 208 0.50 -9.86 -10.01
N LEU A 209 0.92 -9.94 -8.74
CA LEU A 209 0.37 -9.11 -7.68
C LEU A 209 1.17 -7.83 -7.51
N GLU A 210 0.46 -6.77 -7.16
CA GLU A 210 1.03 -5.52 -6.66
C GLU A 210 0.60 -5.35 -5.21
N ALA A 211 1.56 -5.34 -4.28
CA ALA A 211 1.30 -5.10 -2.87
C ALA A 211 1.74 -3.69 -2.50
N ARG A 212 0.85 -2.93 -1.86
CA ARG A 212 1.10 -1.57 -1.39
C ARG A 212 1.14 -1.55 0.12
N THR A 213 2.22 -1.03 0.65
CA THR A 213 2.49 -1.02 2.10
C THR A 213 2.76 0.41 2.57
N THR A 214 2.48 0.63 3.85
CA THR A 214 2.91 1.83 4.56
C THR A 214 3.67 1.45 5.81
N GLN A 215 4.64 2.26 6.19
CA GLN A 215 5.37 2.12 7.43
C GLN A 215 5.46 3.48 8.12
N GLU A 216 4.79 3.59 9.27
CA GLU A 216 4.96 4.72 10.17
C GLU A 216 6.30 4.62 10.92
N HIS A 217 6.75 5.74 11.47
CA HIS A 217 8.01 5.78 12.19
C HIS A 217 8.00 4.79 13.38
N ASN A 218 9.07 4.00 13.53
CA ASN A 218 9.21 2.92 14.52
C ASN A 218 8.06 1.90 14.55
N SER A 219 7.25 1.84 13.49
CA SER A 219 6.16 0.88 13.36
C SER A 219 6.55 -0.22 12.37
N PRO A 220 5.97 -1.43 12.53
CA PRO A 220 6.10 -2.46 11.51
C PRO A 220 5.49 -1.97 10.19
N GLU A 221 6.03 -2.48 9.09
CA GLU A 221 5.42 -2.29 7.77
C GLU A 221 4.07 -3.02 7.70
N VAL A 222 3.05 -2.33 7.19
CA VAL A 222 1.68 -2.85 7.10
C VAL A 222 1.23 -2.86 5.64
N VAL A 223 0.69 -4.00 5.19
CA VAL A 223 0.04 -4.10 3.88
C VAL A 223 -1.33 -3.44 3.94
N GLY A 224 -1.53 -2.38 3.16
CA GLY A 224 -2.81 -1.67 3.09
C GLY A 224 -3.64 -1.98 1.86
N ALA A 225 -3.01 -2.37 0.75
CA ALA A 225 -3.72 -2.84 -0.45
C ALA A 225 -2.94 -3.92 -1.19
N VAL A 226 -3.69 -4.83 -1.84
CA VAL A 226 -3.15 -5.82 -2.76
C VAL A 226 -4.00 -5.82 -4.02
N PHE A 227 -3.34 -5.73 -5.17
CA PHE A 227 -3.97 -5.74 -6.48
C PHE A 227 -3.44 -6.90 -7.33
N SER A 228 -4.27 -7.33 -8.28
CA SER A 228 -3.84 -8.17 -9.40
C SER A 228 -3.69 -7.28 -10.63
N THR A 229 -2.58 -7.48 -11.34
CA THR A 229 -2.26 -6.78 -12.59
C THR A 229 -2.90 -7.44 -13.82
N ARG A 230 -3.45 -8.65 -13.67
CA ARG A 230 -4.16 -9.34 -14.75
C ARG A 230 -5.64 -9.03 -14.70
N SER A 231 -6.21 -8.80 -15.88
CA SER A 231 -7.66 -8.79 -16.05
C SER A 231 -8.25 -10.05 -15.44
N ALA A 232 -9.32 -9.90 -14.65
CA ALA A 232 -10.14 -11.05 -14.30
C ALA A 232 -10.59 -11.70 -15.62
N VAL A 233 -10.05 -12.88 -15.92
CA VAL A 233 -10.46 -13.65 -17.08
C VAL A 233 -11.76 -14.34 -16.67
N ASP A 234 -12.89 -13.67 -16.85
CA ASP A 234 -14.22 -14.17 -16.51
C ASP A 234 -14.72 -15.23 -17.51
N GLN A 235 -13.78 -15.99 -18.08
CA GLN A 235 -14.08 -16.97 -19.11
C GLN A 235 -14.57 -18.25 -18.45
N CYS A 236 -15.75 -18.69 -18.87
CA CYS A 236 -16.26 -20.01 -18.53
C CYS A 236 -15.40 -21.06 -19.23
N VAL A 237 -14.66 -21.86 -18.44
CA VAL A 237 -13.82 -22.94 -18.97
C VAL A 237 -14.72 -24.06 -19.50
N LYS A 238 -14.74 -24.22 -20.82
CA LYS A 238 -15.54 -25.27 -21.47
C LYS A 238 -14.89 -26.62 -21.24
N ASP A 239 -15.73 -27.64 -21.05
CA ASP A 239 -15.24 -29.01 -20.81
C ASP A 239 -14.48 -29.60 -22.01
N THR A 240 -14.72 -29.06 -23.21
CA THR A 240 -14.05 -29.47 -24.46
C THR A 240 -12.70 -28.79 -24.68
N GLU A 241 -12.30 -27.85 -23.83
CA GLU A 241 -11.01 -27.19 -23.96
C GLU A 241 -9.87 -28.19 -23.79
N ARG A 242 -8.85 -28.08 -24.65
CA ARG A 242 -7.69 -28.96 -24.61
C ARG A 242 -6.65 -28.42 -23.63
N ILE A 243 -6.09 -29.30 -22.80
CA ILE A 243 -4.94 -28.96 -21.94
C ILE A 243 -3.68 -28.90 -22.81
N VAL A 244 -2.97 -27.78 -22.75
CA VAL A 244 -1.74 -27.56 -23.53
C VAL A 244 -0.48 -27.59 -22.66
N LYS A 245 -0.59 -27.26 -21.37
CA LYS A 245 0.55 -27.24 -20.47
C LYS A 245 0.14 -27.62 -19.05
N SER A 246 1.03 -28.33 -18.37
CA SER A 246 0.91 -28.67 -16.95
C SER A 246 2.13 -28.16 -16.23
N THR A 247 1.93 -27.43 -15.13
CA THR A 247 3.01 -26.93 -14.27
C THR A 247 2.71 -27.29 -12.83
N GLU A 248 3.63 -27.99 -12.19
CA GLU A 248 3.54 -28.36 -10.78
C GLU A 248 4.30 -27.36 -9.92
N TYR A 249 3.65 -26.94 -8.86
CA TYR A 249 4.10 -25.94 -7.91
C TYR A 249 4.16 -26.54 -6.51
N VAL A 250 5.08 -26.02 -5.69
CA VAL A 250 5.12 -26.23 -4.25
C VAL A 250 5.03 -24.90 -3.53
N GLU A 251 4.10 -24.82 -2.57
CA GLU A 251 4.00 -23.72 -1.62
C GLU A 251 4.49 -24.18 -0.24
N GLY A 252 5.21 -23.29 0.45
CA GLY A 252 5.59 -23.53 1.84
C GLY A 252 4.38 -23.36 2.74
N SER A 253 4.06 -24.37 3.55
CA SER A 253 3.11 -24.23 4.66
C SER A 253 3.80 -24.49 5.99
N SER A 254 3.21 -24.04 7.09
CA SER A 254 3.75 -24.23 8.44
C SER A 254 3.81 -25.71 8.88
N LYS A 255 3.08 -26.61 8.23
CA LYS A 255 2.99 -28.03 8.60
C LYS A 255 3.72 -28.96 7.65
N ALA A 256 3.57 -28.73 6.34
CA ALA A 256 4.19 -29.54 5.28
C ALA A 256 4.20 -28.75 3.95
N PRO A 257 5.16 -29.00 3.04
CA PRO A 257 5.07 -28.46 1.69
C PRO A 257 3.76 -28.92 1.04
N ARG A 258 3.02 -27.99 0.44
CA ARG A 258 1.78 -28.31 -0.27
C ARG A 258 2.06 -28.17 -1.76
N CYS A 259 1.73 -29.21 -2.51
CA CYS A 259 1.94 -29.21 -3.95
C CYS A 259 0.61 -29.10 -4.68
N PHE A 260 0.60 -28.40 -5.80
CA PHE A 260 -0.56 -28.28 -6.67
C PHE A 260 -0.12 -28.22 -8.13
N VAL A 261 -1.02 -28.61 -9.01
CA VAL A 261 -0.79 -28.60 -10.46
C VAL A 261 -1.68 -27.54 -11.08
N VAL A 262 -1.12 -26.77 -11.99
CA VAL A 262 -1.83 -25.80 -12.79
C VAL A 262 -1.83 -26.30 -14.23
N LEU A 263 -3.03 -26.49 -14.76
CA LEU A 263 -3.27 -26.89 -16.13
C LEU A 263 -3.71 -25.68 -16.93
N GLU A 264 -2.93 -25.33 -17.95
CA GLU A 264 -3.27 -24.27 -18.89
C GLU A 264 -3.98 -24.89 -20.10
N THR A 265 -5.12 -24.31 -20.49
CA THR A 265 -5.87 -24.74 -21.67
C THR A 265 -5.43 -23.99 -22.93
N ALA A 266 -5.83 -24.49 -24.10
CA ALA A 266 -5.58 -23.83 -25.38
C ALA A 266 -6.23 -22.43 -25.47
N GLU A 267 -7.33 -22.20 -24.75
CA GLU A 267 -8.01 -20.89 -24.65
C GLU A 267 -7.39 -19.99 -23.56
N LYS A 268 -6.24 -20.38 -22.98
CA LYS A 268 -5.52 -19.67 -21.89
C LYS A 268 -6.29 -19.63 -20.56
N ASN A 269 -7.23 -20.55 -20.36
CA ASN A 269 -7.83 -20.77 -19.05
C ASN A 269 -6.89 -21.58 -18.15
N MET A 270 -7.07 -21.43 -16.84
CA MET A 270 -6.24 -22.09 -15.85
C MET A 270 -7.10 -22.96 -14.95
N ILE A 271 -6.69 -24.21 -14.76
CA ILE A 271 -7.35 -25.14 -13.84
C ILE A 271 -6.33 -25.54 -12.78
N VAL A 272 -6.70 -25.36 -11.52
CA VAL A 272 -5.90 -25.79 -10.38
C VAL A 272 -6.37 -27.16 -9.98
N ALA A 273 -5.45 -28.10 -9.88
CA ALA A 273 -5.66 -29.43 -9.37
C ALA A 273 -4.78 -29.60 -8.13
N GLU A 274 -5.40 -29.94 -7.00
CA GLU A 274 -4.70 -30.12 -5.74
C GLU A 274 -5.11 -31.43 -5.08
N GLU A 275 -4.14 -32.26 -4.71
CA GLU A 275 -4.36 -33.55 -4.06
C GLU A 275 -4.18 -33.39 -2.54
N PHE A 276 -5.20 -33.80 -1.77
CA PHE A 276 -5.16 -33.80 -0.32
C PHE A 276 -4.57 -35.09 0.24
N ALA A 277 -4.29 -35.11 1.54
CA ALA A 277 -3.72 -36.27 2.24
C ALA A 277 -4.61 -37.53 2.20
N ASP A 278 -5.91 -37.37 1.91
CA ASP A 278 -6.86 -38.47 1.72
C ASP A 278 -6.84 -39.04 0.28
N GLY A 279 -5.98 -38.50 -0.60
CA GLY A 279 -5.88 -38.86 -2.01
C GLY A 279 -6.99 -38.25 -2.89
N GLN A 280 -7.87 -37.40 -2.34
CA GLN A 280 -8.87 -36.71 -3.16
C GLN A 280 -8.25 -35.50 -3.86
N ALA A 281 -8.50 -35.39 -5.16
CA ALA A 281 -8.12 -34.22 -5.93
C ALA A 281 -9.27 -33.21 -5.98
N LYS A 282 -9.02 -31.97 -5.55
CA LYS A 282 -9.91 -30.83 -5.78
C LYS A 282 -9.46 -30.09 -7.04
N LEU A 283 -10.40 -29.94 -7.97
CA LEU A 283 -10.23 -29.15 -9.17
C LEU A 283 -10.98 -27.83 -9.05
N GLU A 284 -10.32 -26.74 -9.39
CA GLU A 284 -10.89 -25.39 -9.39
C GLU A 284 -10.55 -24.68 -10.69
N LYS A 285 -11.58 -24.34 -11.46
CA LYS A 285 -11.46 -23.63 -12.75
C LYS A 285 -11.34 -22.12 -12.48
N ASN A 286 -10.34 -21.46 -13.09
CA ASN A 286 -10.09 -20.02 -13.02
C ASN A 286 -10.14 -19.47 -11.57
N ALA A 287 -9.52 -20.20 -10.63
CA ALA A 287 -9.51 -19.84 -9.23
C ALA A 287 -8.97 -18.40 -9.05
N SER A 288 -9.77 -17.54 -8.42
CA SER A 288 -9.49 -16.10 -8.31
C SER A 288 -8.21 -15.75 -7.52
N PHE A 289 -7.70 -16.72 -6.76
CA PHE A 289 -6.49 -16.64 -5.95
C PHE A 289 -5.30 -17.38 -6.55
N LEU A 290 -5.47 -18.05 -7.70
CA LEU A 290 -4.40 -18.85 -8.32
C LEU A 290 -3.15 -18.02 -8.57
N GLU A 291 -3.35 -16.80 -9.03
CA GLU A 291 -2.27 -15.91 -9.40
C GLU A 291 -1.34 -15.58 -8.23
N GLY A 292 -1.91 -15.24 -7.08
CA GLY A 292 -1.11 -15.00 -5.88
C GLY A 292 -0.48 -16.28 -5.35
N ARG A 293 -1.17 -17.43 -5.45
CA ARG A 293 -0.56 -18.73 -5.12
C ARG A 293 0.65 -19.03 -5.99
N ILE A 294 0.54 -18.86 -7.31
CA ILE A 294 1.65 -19.04 -8.26
C ILE A 294 2.81 -18.10 -7.93
N SER A 295 2.52 -16.85 -7.57
CA SER A 295 3.55 -15.85 -7.25
C SER A 295 4.31 -16.15 -5.96
N LEU A 296 3.70 -16.89 -5.03
CA LEU A 296 4.32 -17.32 -3.76
C LEU A 296 4.91 -18.72 -3.83
N ALA A 297 4.53 -19.51 -4.82
CA ALA A 297 4.97 -20.88 -4.98
C ALA A 297 6.25 -21.00 -5.81
N LYS A 298 6.95 -22.12 -5.66
CA LYS A 298 8.09 -22.50 -6.51
C LYS A 298 7.64 -23.52 -7.55
N VAL A 299 8.08 -23.36 -8.79
CA VAL A 299 7.87 -24.37 -9.84
C VAL A 299 8.77 -25.56 -9.56
N ILE A 300 8.19 -26.75 -9.42
CA ILE A 300 8.94 -28.02 -9.32
C ILE A 300 9.26 -28.53 -10.72
N ARG A 301 8.23 -28.58 -11.58
CA ARG A 301 8.35 -29.07 -12.96
C ARG A 301 7.26 -28.49 -13.84
N SER A 302 7.54 -28.48 -15.14
CA SER A 302 6.58 -28.05 -16.17
C SER A 302 6.72 -28.95 -17.38
N SER A 303 5.60 -29.30 -18.00
CA SER A 303 5.55 -30.11 -19.21
C SER A 303 4.53 -29.54 -20.19
N GLU A 304 4.94 -29.45 -21.45
CA GLU A 304 4.04 -29.17 -22.56
C GLU A 304 3.27 -30.45 -22.89
N CYS A 305 1.96 -30.40 -22.82
CA CYS A 305 1.10 -31.53 -23.16
C CYS A 305 1.14 -31.70 -24.67
N LYS A 306 1.93 -32.67 -25.14
CA LYS A 306 1.88 -33.11 -26.55
C LYS A 306 0.43 -33.45 -26.87
N ALA A 307 0.02 -33.26 -28.13
CA ALA A 307 -1.36 -33.21 -28.61
C ALA A 307 -2.24 -34.48 -28.41
N THR A 308 -1.96 -35.34 -27.43
CA THR A 308 -2.96 -36.23 -26.87
C THR A 308 -4.16 -35.38 -26.42
N GLN A 309 -5.34 -35.71 -26.93
CA GLN A 309 -6.56 -34.92 -26.88
C GLN A 309 -7.18 -34.82 -25.48
N ARG A 310 -6.39 -34.62 -24.42
CA ARG A 310 -6.94 -34.50 -23.07
C ARG A 310 -7.69 -33.19 -22.95
N SER A 311 -9.00 -33.32 -22.88
CA SER A 311 -9.95 -32.27 -22.63
C SER A 311 -10.06 -31.99 -21.13
N VAL A 312 -10.61 -30.83 -20.77
CA VAL A 312 -11.00 -30.53 -19.39
C VAL A 312 -11.92 -31.62 -18.82
N SER A 313 -12.87 -32.13 -19.62
CA SER A 313 -13.72 -33.25 -19.20
C SER A 313 -12.94 -34.52 -18.84
N ASP A 314 -11.87 -34.85 -19.57
CA ASP A 314 -11.04 -36.02 -19.25
C ASP A 314 -10.36 -35.88 -17.89
N ILE A 315 -9.93 -34.67 -17.55
CA ILE A 315 -9.29 -34.36 -16.26
C ILE A 315 -10.30 -34.43 -15.13
N MET A 316 -11.50 -33.87 -15.32
CA MET A 316 -12.56 -33.89 -14.30
C MET A 316 -13.02 -35.32 -13.95
N ASN A 317 -12.88 -36.25 -14.89
CA ASN A 317 -13.22 -37.67 -14.69
C ASN A 317 -12.03 -38.52 -14.19
N CYS A 318 -10.84 -37.93 -14.02
CA CYS A 318 -9.66 -38.67 -13.59
C CYS A 318 -9.66 -38.90 -12.07
N GLN A 319 -9.61 -40.16 -11.65
CA GLN A 319 -9.46 -40.56 -10.24
C GLN A 319 -8.00 -40.79 -9.82
N LYS A 320 -7.05 -40.64 -10.74
CA LYS A 320 -5.62 -40.87 -10.51
C LYS A 320 -4.88 -39.54 -10.36
N SER A 321 -3.61 -39.61 -9.97
CA SER A 321 -2.71 -38.45 -9.95
C SER A 321 -2.80 -37.67 -11.27
N ILE A 322 -3.29 -36.43 -11.18
CA ILE A 322 -3.62 -35.61 -12.33
C ILE A 322 -2.37 -35.29 -13.15
N TYR A 323 -1.22 -35.05 -12.50
CA TYR A 323 0.02 -34.74 -13.21
C TYR A 323 0.48 -35.89 -14.12
N SER A 324 0.59 -37.11 -13.58
CA SER A 324 1.03 -38.27 -14.36
C SER A 324 0.02 -38.64 -15.44
N TYR A 325 -1.28 -38.45 -15.17
CA TYR A 325 -2.34 -38.64 -16.15
C TYR A 325 -2.22 -37.69 -17.35
N VAL A 326 -1.92 -36.41 -17.09
CA VAL A 326 -1.80 -35.38 -18.11
C VAL A 326 -0.50 -35.52 -18.92
N THR A 327 0.61 -35.78 -18.23
CA THR A 327 1.94 -35.79 -18.86
C THR A 327 2.34 -37.13 -19.46
N GLY A 328 1.75 -38.23 -18.98
CA GLY A 328 2.19 -39.58 -19.32
C GLY A 328 3.48 -40.01 -18.63
N ASP A 329 4.08 -39.14 -17.81
CA ASP A 329 5.25 -39.49 -17.01
C ASP A 329 4.80 -40.38 -15.84
N LEU A 330 5.19 -41.65 -15.89
CA LEU A 330 5.04 -42.61 -14.79
C LEU A 330 6.05 -42.37 -13.65
N ALA A 331 6.78 -41.25 -13.68
CA ALA A 331 7.67 -40.88 -12.59
C ALA A 331 6.84 -40.86 -11.30
N GLU A 332 7.14 -41.79 -10.38
CA GLU A 332 6.47 -41.87 -9.10
C GLU A 332 6.51 -40.48 -8.47
N SER A 333 5.33 -39.94 -8.20
CA SER A 333 5.20 -38.65 -7.54
C SER A 333 5.91 -38.78 -6.20
N GLY A 334 7.03 -38.06 -6.01
CA GLY A 334 7.81 -38.05 -4.76
C GLY A 334 7.05 -37.55 -3.52
N PHE A 335 5.72 -37.42 -3.62
CA PHE A 335 4.76 -37.08 -2.58
C PHE A 335 4.73 -38.05 -1.40
N ARG A 336 5.31 -39.25 -1.52
CA ARG A 336 5.17 -40.28 -0.47
C ARG A 336 6.17 -40.19 0.69
N GLU A 337 7.21 -39.37 0.62
CA GLU A 337 8.29 -39.38 1.64
C GLU A 337 8.72 -38.01 2.19
N ALA A 338 7.97 -36.92 1.94
CA ALA A 338 8.30 -35.57 2.46
C ALA A 338 7.43 -35.16 3.64
#